data_AF-A0A067TME3-F1
#
_entry.id   AF-A0A067TME3-F1
#
_cell.length_a   1.000
_cell.length_b   1.000
_cell.length_c   1.000
_cell.angle_alpha   90.00
_cell.angle_beta   90.00
_cell.angle_gamma   90.00
#
_symmetry.space_group_name_H-M   'P 1'
#
loop_
_entity.id
_entity.type
_entity.pdbx_description
1 polymer ?
#
loop_
_entity_poly.entity_id
_entity_poly.type
_entity_poly.pdbx_seq_one_letter_code
_entity_poly.pdbx_strand_id
1 'polypeptide(L)'
;MGPCSGFPSDPVIPPYAAGALSTWLSPNIGVLSIPYNCKRFGLQATYLLTDSRYWLQAEDKTNKNWTLIKCGSPEAPEDWIEWLKGVPNGSGIGVDARMISHYSATVINSKISSKDSKLFFPPQNLVDLVWADKPSKSLAKIFVRHMEAADKDTIRKLERLRAWIRQQRASTVSYSRQEPTAAQMGIATLVTYSSFIAHVLNITGSDIPQDHLFHAYYAE
;
A
#
# COMPACT_ATOMS: atom_id res chain seq x y z
N MET A 1 -17.84 31.66 22.40
CA MET A 1 -18.26 30.30 22.03
C MET A 1 -19.56 30.41 21.26
N GLY A 2 -19.50 30.22 19.95
CA GLY A 2 -20.65 30.13 19.06
C GLY A 2 -20.32 29.09 17.99
N PRO A 3 -21.24 28.18 17.64
CA PRO A 3 -20.95 27.14 16.67
C PRO A 3 -20.95 27.78 15.27
N CYS A 4 -19.79 27.77 14.60
CA CYS A 4 -19.73 28.09 13.18
C CYS A 4 -20.42 26.97 12.41
N SER A 5 -21.60 27.33 11.90
CA SER A 5 -22.40 26.68 10.88
C SER A 5 -21.63 26.41 9.59
N GLY A 6 -22.00 25.32 8.90
CA GLY A 6 -21.83 25.16 7.46
C GLY A 6 -20.69 24.23 7.07
N PHE A 7 -20.98 22.93 7.01
CA PHE A 7 -20.23 22.01 6.15
C PHE A 7 -20.53 22.39 4.70
N PRO A 8 -19.55 22.86 3.91
CA PRO A 8 -19.70 22.89 2.47
C PRO A 8 -19.72 21.44 1.98
N SER A 9 -20.68 21.15 1.11
CA SER A 9 -20.89 19.90 0.38
C SER A 9 -19.60 19.11 0.11
N ASP A 10 -19.68 17.83 0.45
CA ASP A 10 -18.67 16.78 0.43
C ASP A 10 -17.59 16.92 -0.66
N PRO A 11 -16.31 16.64 -0.35
CA PRO A 11 -15.36 16.31 -1.39
C PRO A 11 -15.81 14.97 -1.97
N VAL A 12 -16.64 15.04 -3.02
CA VAL A 12 -17.04 13.89 -3.82
C VAL A 12 -15.75 13.30 -4.38
N ILE A 13 -15.25 12.26 -3.71
CA ILE A 13 -14.30 11.33 -4.29
C ILE A 13 -15.04 10.78 -5.51
N PRO A 14 -14.57 11.04 -6.75
CA PRO A 14 -15.25 10.50 -7.92
C PRO A 14 -15.42 8.99 -7.72
N PRO A 15 -16.57 8.39 -8.04
CA PRO A 15 -16.76 6.93 -7.90
C PRO A 15 -15.67 6.15 -8.64
N TYR A 16 -15.06 6.77 -9.66
CA TYR A 16 -13.87 6.28 -10.34
C TYR A 16 -12.59 6.32 -9.52
N ALA A 17 -12.37 7.27 -8.60
CA ALA A 17 -11.19 7.32 -7.73
C ALA A 17 -11.23 6.22 -6.65
N ALA A 18 -12.42 5.84 -6.18
CA ALA A 18 -12.60 4.74 -5.23
C ALA A 18 -12.48 3.36 -5.92
N GLY A 19 -13.11 3.19 -7.08
CA GLY A 19 -12.87 2.02 -7.94
C GLY A 19 -11.40 1.95 -8.40
N ALA A 20 -10.80 3.11 -8.68
CA ALA A 20 -9.40 3.23 -9.06
C ALA A 20 -8.43 2.79 -7.97
N LEU A 21 -8.66 3.10 -6.70
CA LEU A 21 -7.76 2.61 -5.66
C LEU A 21 -7.67 1.07 -5.61
N SER A 22 -8.67 0.36 -6.16
CA SER A 22 -8.66 -1.11 -6.30
C SER A 22 -8.18 -1.63 -7.68
N THR A 23 -8.32 -0.85 -8.76
CA THR A 23 -7.86 -1.25 -10.12
C THR A 23 -6.49 -0.70 -10.51
N TRP A 24 -6.01 0.35 -9.84
CA TRP A 24 -4.67 0.93 -10.02
C TRP A 24 -3.76 0.55 -8.86
N LEU A 25 -3.58 -0.76 -8.65
CA LEU A 25 -2.49 -1.28 -7.81
C LEU A 25 -1.15 -1.20 -8.57
N SER A 26 -0.79 0.00 -9.04
CA SER A 26 0.61 0.32 -9.29
C SER A 26 1.19 0.82 -7.97
N PRO A 27 2.35 0.31 -7.51
CA PRO A 27 3.00 0.76 -6.27
C PRO A 27 3.42 2.25 -6.25
N ASN A 28 3.13 2.98 -7.33
CA ASN A 28 3.58 4.35 -7.61
C ASN A 28 2.44 5.40 -7.59
N ILE A 29 1.20 5.02 -7.26
CA ILE A 29 0.08 5.98 -7.15
C ILE A 29 -0.17 6.27 -5.67
N GLY A 30 0.16 7.49 -5.25
CA GLY A 30 -0.07 7.99 -3.90
C GLY A 30 -1.14 9.07 -3.91
N VAL A 31 -2.16 8.91 -3.06
CA VAL A 31 -3.12 9.98 -2.76
C VAL A 31 -2.77 10.54 -1.39
N LEU A 32 -2.45 11.84 -1.32
CA LEU A 32 -2.25 12.51 -0.04
C LEU A 32 -3.21 13.70 0.08
N SER A 33 -3.94 13.71 1.20
CA SER A 33 -4.67 14.89 1.69
C SER A 33 -3.95 15.41 2.93
N ILE A 34 -3.60 16.70 2.93
CA ILE A 34 -2.92 17.34 4.07
C ILE A 34 -3.92 18.30 4.74
N PRO A 35 -4.33 18.06 5.99
CA PRO A 35 -5.13 19.03 6.72
C PRO A 35 -4.26 20.13 7.36
N TYR A 36 -4.58 21.38 6.99
CA TYR A 36 -4.33 22.67 7.63
C TYR A 36 -2.87 23.18 7.86
N ASN A 37 -2.72 24.47 7.52
CA ASN A 37 -1.65 25.42 7.83
C ASN A 37 -0.29 25.25 7.13
N CYS A 38 -0.32 25.12 5.80
CA CYS A 38 0.87 25.41 4.98
C CYS A 38 0.59 26.43 3.89
N LYS A 39 1.40 27.49 3.83
CA LYS A 39 1.42 28.45 2.71
C LYS A 39 1.69 27.79 1.34
N ARG A 40 2.30 26.61 1.30
CA ARG A 40 2.55 25.81 0.08
C ARG A 40 1.41 24.86 -0.28
N PHE A 41 0.61 24.42 0.69
CA PHE A 41 -0.38 23.35 0.50
C PHE A 41 -1.86 23.78 0.62
N GLY A 42 -2.17 25.07 0.78
CA GLY A 42 -3.55 25.53 0.90
C GLY A 42 -4.29 24.96 2.12
N LEU A 43 -5.48 25.49 2.45
CA LEU A 43 -6.23 25.05 3.63
C LEU A 43 -6.98 23.73 3.42
N GLN A 44 -7.17 23.30 2.17
CA GLN A 44 -7.81 22.04 1.77
C GLN A 44 -7.33 21.67 0.36
N ALA A 45 -6.14 21.07 0.23
CA ALA A 45 -5.66 20.61 -1.06
C ALA A 45 -5.52 19.10 -1.08
N THR A 46 -5.99 18.51 -2.18
CA THR A 46 -5.84 17.09 -2.46
C THR A 46 -4.82 16.91 -3.58
N TYR A 47 -3.85 16.04 -3.33
CA TYR A 47 -2.78 15.77 -4.28
C TYR A 47 -2.89 14.35 -4.81
N LEU A 48 -2.77 14.22 -6.12
CA LEU A 48 -2.60 12.94 -6.80
C LEU A 48 -1.16 12.86 -7.30
N LEU A 49 -0.40 11.88 -6.83
CA LEU A 49 0.97 11.63 -7.24
C LEU A 49 0.97 10.43 -8.18
N THR A 50 1.58 10.58 -9.36
CA THR A 50 1.65 9.49 -10.34
C THR A 50 2.92 9.53 -11.17
N ASP A 51 3.28 8.39 -11.73
CA ASP A 51 4.44 8.22 -12.60
C ASP A 51 4.14 8.56 -14.07
N SER A 52 5.18 8.57 -14.89
CA SER A 52 5.11 8.98 -16.30
C SER A 52 4.17 8.17 -17.17
N ARG A 53 3.82 6.94 -16.76
CA ARG A 53 2.91 6.08 -17.53
C ARG A 53 1.47 6.58 -17.48
N TYR A 54 1.11 7.31 -16.43
CA TYR A 54 -0.26 7.72 -16.19
C TYR A 54 -0.47 9.24 -16.19
N TRP A 55 0.54 10.06 -16.56
CA TRP A 55 0.39 11.52 -16.55
C TRP A 55 -0.82 12.02 -17.34
N LEU A 56 -0.94 11.62 -18.61
CA LEU A 56 -2.05 12.07 -19.48
C LEU A 56 -3.40 11.55 -18.99
N GLN A 57 -3.43 10.31 -18.50
CA GLN A 57 -4.65 9.71 -17.99
C GLN A 57 -5.10 10.39 -16.69
N ALA A 58 -4.16 10.68 -15.80
CA ALA A 58 -4.45 11.40 -14.57
C ALA A 58 -4.97 12.81 -14.87
N GLU A 59 -4.43 13.52 -15.86
CA GLU A 59 -4.96 14.82 -16.29
C GLU A 59 -6.40 14.74 -16.79
N ASP A 60 -6.74 13.72 -17.58
CA ASP A 60 -8.10 13.52 -18.11
C ASP A 60 -9.11 13.10 -17.04
N LYS A 61 -8.69 12.29 -16.06
CA LYS A 61 -9.59 11.72 -15.03
C LYS A 61 -9.70 12.54 -13.76
N THR A 62 -8.91 13.59 -13.62
CA THR A 62 -8.84 14.40 -12.40
C THR A 62 -9.60 15.71 -12.58
N ASN A 63 -10.34 16.14 -11.55
CA ASN A 63 -11.06 17.42 -11.57
C ASN A 63 -10.20 18.57 -11.00
N LYS A 64 -10.68 19.81 -11.10
CA LYS A 64 -9.94 21.02 -10.66
C LYS A 64 -9.63 21.07 -9.16
N ASN A 65 -10.26 20.24 -8.33
CA ASN A 65 -10.02 20.21 -6.88
C ASN A 65 -8.74 19.45 -6.50
N TRP A 66 -8.17 18.72 -7.45
CA TRP A 66 -6.98 17.92 -7.25
C TRP A 66 -5.79 18.58 -7.96
N THR A 67 -4.64 18.56 -7.29
CA THR A 67 -3.37 18.95 -7.88
C THR A 67 -2.58 17.72 -8.26
N LEU A 68 -2.35 17.53 -9.56
CA LEU A 68 -1.54 16.42 -10.08
C LEU A 68 -0.04 16.72 -9.92
N ILE A 69 0.68 15.81 -9.27
CA ILE A 69 2.13 15.83 -9.14
C ILE A 69 2.71 14.72 -10.02
N LYS A 70 3.47 15.13 -11.04
CA LYS A 70 4.09 14.26 -12.03
C LYS A 70 5.45 13.77 -11.53
N CYS A 71 5.46 12.71 -10.72
CA CYS A 71 6.69 12.15 -10.15
C CYS A 71 7.67 11.71 -11.26
N GLY A 72 8.96 11.95 -11.04
CA GLY A 72 10.04 11.61 -11.99
C GLY A 72 10.27 12.63 -13.12
N SER A 73 9.54 13.75 -13.15
CA SER A 73 9.87 14.90 -14.02
C SER A 73 11.06 15.69 -13.44
N PRO A 74 11.91 16.34 -14.27
CA PRO A 74 13.08 17.09 -13.79
C PRO A 74 12.80 18.16 -12.71
N GLU A 75 11.60 18.73 -12.71
CA GLU A 75 11.17 19.76 -11.75
C GLU A 75 10.28 19.21 -10.61
N ALA A 76 10.05 17.90 -10.60
CA ALA A 76 9.15 17.21 -9.68
C ALA A 76 9.93 16.27 -8.74
N PRO A 77 9.33 15.86 -7.60
CA PRO A 77 9.92 14.80 -6.77
C PRO A 77 10.14 13.51 -7.56
N GLU A 78 11.16 12.74 -7.19
CA GLU A 78 11.40 11.42 -7.78
C GLU A 78 10.24 10.46 -7.44
N ASP A 79 9.78 10.49 -6.19
CA ASP A 79 8.73 9.62 -5.68
C ASP A 79 7.85 10.34 -4.64
N TRP A 80 6.69 9.77 -4.33
CA TRP A 80 5.77 10.31 -3.33
C TRP A 80 6.39 10.39 -1.93
N ILE A 81 7.31 9.46 -1.59
CA ILE A 81 8.08 9.51 -0.33
C ILE A 81 8.99 10.75 -0.30
N GLU A 82 9.56 11.14 -1.44
CA GLU A 82 10.36 12.37 -1.51
C GLU A 82 9.47 13.60 -1.39
N TRP A 83 8.31 13.58 -2.04
CA TRP A 83 7.36 14.67 -1.94
C TRP A 83 6.92 14.95 -0.49
N LEU A 84 6.83 13.91 0.36
CA LEU A 84 6.57 14.05 1.80
C LEU A 84 7.63 14.90 2.54
N LYS A 85 8.86 15.02 2.03
CA LYS A 85 9.86 15.95 2.60
C LYS A 85 9.42 17.41 2.49
N GLY A 86 8.48 17.74 1.59
CA GLY A 86 7.94 19.08 1.45
C GLY A 86 6.96 19.47 2.56
N VAL A 87 6.43 18.51 3.32
CA VAL A 87 5.40 18.72 4.35
C VAL A 87 5.95 19.61 5.48
N PRO A 88 5.11 20.50 6.07
CA PRO A 88 5.50 21.36 7.19
C PRO A 88 6.01 20.58 8.39
N ASN A 89 6.88 21.21 9.16
CA ASN A 89 7.34 20.64 10.42
C ASN A 89 6.18 20.54 11.42
N GLY A 90 6.23 19.54 12.31
CA GLY A 90 5.18 19.28 13.29
C GLY A 90 3.89 18.65 12.72
N SER A 91 3.90 18.18 11.46
CA SER A 91 2.68 17.64 10.83
C SER A 91 2.40 16.19 11.24
N GLY A 92 1.12 15.86 11.39
CA GLY A 92 0.65 14.48 11.53
C GLY A 92 0.26 13.90 10.16
N ILE A 93 0.90 12.80 9.76
CA ILE A 93 0.64 12.13 8.48
C ILE A 93 -0.11 10.84 8.77
N GLY A 94 -1.35 10.70 8.29
CA GLY A 94 -2.17 9.50 8.46
C GLY A 94 -2.09 8.58 7.23
N VAL A 95 -1.78 7.30 7.43
CA VAL A 95 -1.73 6.29 6.35
C VAL A 95 -2.41 5.00 6.82
N ASP A 96 -3.19 4.34 5.95
CA ASP A 96 -3.68 2.99 6.23
C ASP A 96 -2.50 2.00 6.20
N ALA A 97 -2.23 1.36 7.34
CA ALA A 97 -1.12 0.43 7.49
C ALA A 97 -1.18 -0.76 6.50
N ARG A 98 -2.35 -1.10 5.98
CA ARG A 98 -2.55 -2.21 5.03
C ARG A 98 -2.15 -1.84 3.60
N MET A 99 -2.02 -0.54 3.30
CA MET A 99 -1.74 -0.01 1.96
C MET A 99 -0.26 0.37 1.78
N ILE A 100 0.56 0.22 2.82
CA ILE A 100 1.97 0.59 2.80
C ILE A 100 2.85 -0.58 3.25
N SER A 101 3.97 -0.78 2.58
CA SER A 101 4.95 -1.77 3.01
C SER A 101 5.65 -1.33 4.31
N HIS A 102 6.04 -2.30 5.13
CA HIS A 102 6.82 -2.02 6.35
C HIS A 102 8.12 -1.25 6.03
N TYR A 103 8.78 -1.59 4.92
CA TYR A 103 9.99 -0.91 4.46
C TYR A 103 9.71 0.58 4.16
N SER A 104 8.70 0.86 3.33
CA SER A 104 8.32 2.23 2.98
C SER A 104 7.92 3.03 4.22
N ALA A 105 7.16 2.45 5.14
CA ALA A 105 6.78 3.08 6.40
C ALA A 105 8.01 3.44 7.25
N THR A 106 9.00 2.57 7.31
CA THR A 106 10.25 2.80 8.05
C THR A 106 11.07 3.94 7.44
N VAL A 107 11.18 3.96 6.09
CA VAL A 107 11.86 5.02 5.34
C VAL A 107 11.17 6.37 5.49
N ILE A 108 9.83 6.39 5.50
CA ILE A 108 9.08 7.61 5.75
C ILE A 108 9.33 8.10 7.16
N ASN A 109 9.22 7.20 8.15
CA ASN A 109 9.41 7.56 9.54
C ASN A 109 10.81 8.16 9.79
N SER A 110 11.86 7.60 9.19
CA SER A 110 13.22 8.16 9.30
C SER A 110 13.36 9.52 8.62
N LYS A 111 12.68 9.75 7.49
CA LYS A 111 12.71 11.02 6.76
C LYS A 111 11.93 12.15 7.46
N ILE A 112 10.82 11.84 8.12
CA ILE A 112 9.95 12.84 8.78
C ILE A 112 10.34 13.12 10.23
N SER A 113 11.08 12.22 10.88
CA SER A 113 11.51 12.38 12.28
C SER A 113 12.36 13.63 12.50
N SER A 114 13.13 14.08 11.49
CA SER A 114 13.94 15.30 11.55
C SER A 114 13.11 16.60 11.55
N LYS A 115 11.80 16.51 11.30
CA LYS A 115 10.88 17.65 11.16
C LYS A 115 9.83 17.70 12.28
N ASP A 116 10.06 17.00 13.39
CA ASP A 116 9.08 16.82 14.48
C ASP A 116 7.71 16.31 14.01
N SER A 117 7.67 15.67 12.85
CA SER A 117 6.44 15.16 12.23
C SER A 117 6.27 13.68 12.57
N LYS A 118 5.01 13.22 12.64
CA LYS A 118 4.68 11.86 13.10
C LYS A 118 3.81 11.14 12.08
N LEU A 119 4.13 9.87 11.85
CA LEU A 119 3.32 8.95 11.05
C LEU A 119 2.29 8.27 11.97
N PHE A 120 1.03 8.35 11.60
CA PHE A 120 -0.10 7.76 12.31
C PHE A 120 -0.76 6.70 11.43
N PHE A 121 -1.18 5.61 12.06
CA PHE A 121 -1.90 4.52 11.42
C PHE A 121 -3.30 4.41 12.02
N PRO A 122 -4.32 5.04 11.39
CA PRO A 122 -5.70 4.90 11.83
C PRO A 122 -6.14 3.43 11.81
N PRO A 123 -6.89 2.95 12.82
CA PRO A 123 -7.36 1.56 12.86
C PRO A 123 -8.40 1.24 11.77
N GLN A 124 -9.07 2.28 11.25
CA GLN A 124 -10.06 2.17 10.18
C GLN A 124 -9.63 3.04 9.00
N ASN A 125 -9.90 2.57 7.78
CA ASN A 125 -9.65 3.36 6.58
C ASN A 125 -10.68 4.49 6.48
N LEU A 126 -10.22 5.73 6.41
CA LEU A 126 -11.08 6.90 6.39
C LEU A 126 -11.89 7.01 5.08
N VAL A 127 -11.38 6.46 3.97
CA VAL A 127 -12.11 6.41 2.69
C VAL A 127 -13.30 5.45 2.79
N ASP A 128 -13.11 4.32 3.48
CA ASP A 128 -14.19 3.33 3.67
C ASP A 128 -15.38 3.90 4.46
N LEU A 129 -15.17 4.91 5.30
CA LEU A 129 -16.23 5.55 6.08
C LEU A 129 -17.15 6.45 5.22
N VAL A 130 -16.62 7.01 4.14
CA VAL A 130 -17.37 7.93 3.24
C VAL A 130 -17.80 7.25 1.95
N TRP A 131 -17.37 6.01 1.71
CA TRP A 131 -17.70 5.26 0.50
C TRP A 131 -19.03 4.50 0.66
N ALA A 132 -20.13 5.20 0.35
CA ALA A 132 -21.49 4.66 0.48
C ALA A 132 -21.73 3.38 -0.34
N ASP A 133 -21.35 3.39 -1.63
CA ASP A 133 -21.60 2.29 -2.57
C ASP A 133 -20.39 1.35 -2.73
N LYS A 134 -19.72 1.02 -1.63
CA LYS A 134 -18.56 0.13 -1.67
C LYS A 134 -18.99 -1.30 -2.07
N PRO A 135 -18.42 -1.89 -3.15
CA PRO A 135 -18.76 -3.26 -3.53
C PRO A 135 -18.32 -4.24 -2.44
N SER A 136 -19.13 -5.28 -2.22
CA SER A 136 -18.78 -6.37 -1.33
C SER A 136 -17.55 -7.12 -1.86
N LYS A 137 -16.70 -7.62 -0.97
CA LYS A 137 -15.61 -8.51 -1.35
C LYS A 137 -16.16 -9.75 -2.07
N SER A 138 -15.43 -10.21 -3.07
CA SER A 138 -15.74 -11.47 -3.74
C SER A 138 -15.78 -12.62 -2.74
N LEU A 139 -16.78 -13.48 -2.88
CA LEU A 139 -16.92 -14.76 -2.18
C LEU A 139 -16.84 -15.93 -3.17
N ALA A 140 -16.16 -15.70 -4.29
CA ALA A 140 -16.00 -16.71 -5.32
C ALA A 140 -15.25 -17.94 -4.79
N LYS A 141 -15.55 -19.10 -5.37
CA LYS A 141 -14.89 -20.36 -4.99
C LYS A 141 -13.46 -20.40 -5.52
N ILE A 142 -12.59 -21.03 -4.75
CA ILE A 142 -11.21 -21.32 -5.11
C ILE A 142 -11.16 -22.73 -5.72
N PHE A 143 -10.33 -22.92 -6.74
CA PHE A 143 -10.18 -24.18 -7.46
C PHE A 143 -8.73 -24.68 -7.40
N VAL A 144 -8.55 -25.99 -7.38
CA VAL A 144 -7.22 -26.62 -7.52
C VAL A 144 -6.85 -26.67 -8.99
N ARG A 145 -5.62 -26.31 -9.31
CA ARG A 145 -5.07 -26.37 -10.67
C ARG A 145 -4.67 -27.80 -11.01
N HIS A 146 -5.07 -28.29 -12.18
CA HIS A 146 -4.66 -29.61 -12.65
C HIS A 146 -3.14 -29.72 -12.78
N MET A 147 -2.58 -30.89 -12.40
CA MET A 147 -1.13 -31.11 -12.39
C MET A 147 -0.48 -30.98 -13.77
N GLU A 148 -1.20 -31.28 -14.85
CA GLU A 148 -0.69 -31.10 -16.23
C GLU A 148 -0.37 -29.62 -16.55
N ALA A 149 -1.07 -28.69 -15.90
CA ALA A 149 -0.84 -27.25 -16.02
C ALA A 149 0.05 -26.68 -14.90
N ALA A 150 0.52 -27.51 -13.96
CA ALA A 150 1.32 -27.08 -12.82
C ALA A 150 2.75 -27.65 -12.92
N ASP A 151 3.75 -26.77 -13.04
CA ASP A 151 5.14 -27.18 -13.29
C ASP A 151 5.73 -28.15 -12.24
N LYS A 152 5.19 -28.20 -11.01
CA LYS A 152 5.66 -29.04 -9.88
C LYS A 152 4.55 -29.33 -8.86
N ASP A 153 4.68 -30.47 -8.19
CA ASP A 153 3.87 -30.85 -7.02
C ASP A 153 4.01 -29.83 -5.87
N THR A 154 2.89 -29.59 -5.18
CA THR A 154 2.75 -28.64 -4.07
C THR A 154 3.73 -28.98 -2.94
N ILE A 155 3.88 -30.26 -2.61
CA ILE A 155 4.77 -30.74 -1.55
C ILE A 155 6.21 -30.27 -1.82
N ARG A 156 6.70 -30.48 -3.05
CA ARG A 156 8.07 -30.07 -3.45
C ARG A 156 8.26 -28.56 -3.41
N LYS A 157 7.23 -27.77 -3.73
CA LYS A 157 7.29 -26.30 -3.65
C LYS A 157 7.39 -25.84 -2.19
N LEU A 158 6.60 -26.44 -1.30
CA LEU A 158 6.66 -26.16 0.14
C LEU A 158 7.98 -26.59 0.76
N GLU A 159 8.53 -27.74 0.37
CA GLU A 159 9.87 -28.17 0.82
C GLU A 159 10.95 -27.16 0.44
N ARG A 160 10.90 -26.63 -0.80
CA ARG A 160 11.81 -25.56 -1.24
C ARG A 160 11.62 -24.28 -0.43
N LEU A 161 10.38 -23.90 -0.14
CA LEU A 161 10.08 -22.74 0.70
C LEU A 161 10.65 -22.92 2.10
N ARG A 162 10.41 -24.06 2.75
CA ARG A 162 10.97 -24.41 4.07
C ARG A 162 12.49 -24.42 4.07
N ALA A 163 13.12 -24.97 3.03
CA ALA A 163 14.57 -24.94 2.89
C ALA A 163 15.10 -23.50 2.79
N TRP A 164 14.42 -22.64 2.02
CA TRP A 164 14.76 -21.24 1.89
C TRP A 164 14.58 -20.46 3.22
N ILE A 165 13.53 -20.74 3.99
CA ILE A 165 13.30 -20.15 5.33
C ILE A 165 14.48 -20.48 6.26
N ARG A 166 14.91 -21.75 6.28
CA ARG A 166 16.06 -22.19 7.11
C ARG A 166 17.39 -21.58 6.69
N GLN A 167 17.52 -21.17 5.43
CA GLN A 167 18.72 -20.48 4.93
C GLN A 167 18.72 -18.98 5.26
N GLN A 168 17.59 -18.41 5.69
CA GLN A 168 17.55 -17.00 6.07
C GLN A 168 18.40 -16.75 7.31
N ARG A 169 19.06 -15.60 7.33
CA ARG A 169 19.85 -15.19 8.49
C ARG A 169 18.93 -15.02 9.70
N ALA A 170 19.43 -15.42 10.85
CA ALA A 170 18.78 -15.12 12.11
C ALA A 170 18.59 -13.61 12.28
N SER A 171 17.52 -13.23 12.96
CA SER A 171 17.21 -11.85 13.34
C SER A 171 18.14 -11.40 14.47
N THR A 172 19.43 -11.29 14.18
CA THR A 172 20.45 -10.78 15.10
C THR A 172 20.93 -9.42 14.62
N VAL A 173 21.40 -8.59 15.57
CA VAL A 173 21.99 -7.31 15.22
C VAL A 173 23.32 -7.56 14.52
N SER A 174 23.60 -6.85 13.42
CA SER A 174 24.77 -7.10 12.56
C SER A 174 26.13 -7.06 13.27
N TYR A 175 26.23 -6.44 14.46
CA TYR A 175 27.46 -6.37 15.27
C TYR A 175 27.55 -7.42 16.37
N SER A 176 26.50 -8.24 16.58
CA SER A 176 26.54 -9.31 17.59
C SER A 176 27.49 -10.43 17.14
N ARG A 177 28.45 -10.78 18.01
CA ARG A 177 29.37 -11.92 17.80
C ARG A 177 28.85 -13.22 18.41
N GLN A 178 27.69 -13.19 19.06
CA GLN A 178 27.07 -14.36 19.68
C GLN A 178 26.38 -15.20 18.61
N GLU A 179 26.46 -16.53 18.76
CA GLU A 179 25.67 -17.43 17.92
C GLU A 179 24.17 -17.16 18.13
N PRO A 180 23.36 -17.15 17.05
CA PRO A 180 21.95 -16.89 17.18
C PRO A 180 21.27 -17.95 18.04
N THR A 181 20.43 -17.51 18.98
CA THR A 181 19.59 -18.41 19.77
C THR A 181 18.48 -19.00 18.88
N ALA A 182 17.92 -20.15 19.25
CA ALA A 182 16.80 -20.78 18.53
C ALA A 182 15.61 -19.83 18.30
N ALA A 183 15.36 -18.88 19.21
CA ALA A 183 14.31 -17.86 19.07
C ALA A 183 14.61 -16.77 18.03
N GLN A 184 15.88 -16.59 17.65
CA GLN A 184 16.32 -15.62 16.64
C GLN A 184 16.37 -16.21 15.25
N MET A 185 16.29 -17.54 15.12
CA MET A 185 16.23 -18.22 13.83
C MET A 185 14.88 -17.96 13.16
N GLY A 186 14.90 -17.78 11.84
CA GLY A 186 13.67 -17.71 11.04
C GLY A 186 12.96 -19.06 11.06
N ILE A 187 11.86 -19.17 11.80
CA ILE A 187 11.06 -20.41 11.89
C ILE A 187 9.96 -20.43 10.82
N ALA A 188 9.43 -19.26 10.49
CA ALA A 188 8.31 -19.10 9.58
C ALA A 188 8.41 -17.83 8.74
N THR A 189 7.66 -17.75 7.65
CA THR A 189 7.50 -16.56 6.82
C THR A 189 6.03 -16.28 6.52
N LEU A 190 5.66 -14.99 6.51
CA LEU A 190 4.34 -14.55 6.09
C LEU A 190 4.38 -14.16 4.62
N VAL A 191 3.62 -14.89 3.81
CA VAL A 191 3.40 -14.60 2.40
C VAL A 191 2.14 -13.77 2.23
N THR A 192 2.29 -12.60 1.61
CA THR A 192 1.19 -11.66 1.34
C THR A 192 0.81 -11.57 -0.14
N TYR A 193 1.67 -12.05 -1.05
CA TYR A 193 1.43 -11.98 -2.49
C TYR A 193 0.53 -13.12 -2.95
N SER A 194 -0.70 -12.81 -3.37
CA SER A 194 -1.67 -13.79 -3.87
C SER A 194 -1.14 -14.65 -5.02
N SER A 195 -0.36 -14.08 -5.93
CA SER A 195 0.26 -14.81 -7.05
C SER A 195 1.22 -15.91 -6.57
N PHE A 196 2.01 -15.61 -5.53
CA PHE A 196 2.92 -16.58 -4.93
C PHE A 196 2.15 -17.68 -4.19
N ILE A 197 1.11 -17.32 -3.42
CA ILE A 197 0.25 -18.28 -2.72
C ILE A 197 -0.40 -19.24 -3.73
N ALA A 198 -1.02 -18.69 -4.79
CA ALA A 198 -1.62 -19.46 -5.87
C ALA A 198 -0.63 -20.42 -6.52
N HIS A 199 0.62 -19.96 -6.76
CA HIS A 199 1.66 -20.79 -7.35
C HIS A 199 2.15 -21.90 -6.43
N VAL A 200 2.41 -21.60 -5.15
CA VAL A 200 2.96 -22.57 -4.20
C VAL A 200 1.95 -23.67 -3.89
N LEU A 201 0.69 -23.30 -3.69
CA LEU A 201 -0.38 -24.21 -3.31
C LEU A 201 -1.09 -24.88 -4.51
N ASN A 202 -0.74 -24.51 -5.75
CA ASN A 202 -1.41 -24.97 -6.97
C ASN A 202 -2.93 -24.72 -6.95
N ILE A 203 -3.33 -23.55 -6.44
CA ILE A 203 -4.74 -23.12 -6.39
C ILE A 203 -4.94 -21.85 -7.22
N THR A 204 -6.19 -21.56 -7.55
CA THR A 204 -6.60 -20.40 -8.36
C THR A 204 -7.96 -19.90 -7.91
N GLY A 205 -8.28 -18.64 -8.19
CA GLY A 205 -9.53 -17.99 -7.82
C GLY A 205 -9.99 -17.00 -8.87
N SER A 206 -11.05 -16.26 -8.54
CA SER A 206 -11.66 -15.26 -9.43
C SER A 206 -12.06 -14.00 -8.69
N ASP A 207 -11.37 -13.69 -7.58
CA ASP A 207 -11.69 -12.49 -6.79
C ASP A 207 -11.22 -11.20 -7.47
N ILE A 208 -10.18 -11.29 -8.30
CA ILE A 208 -9.59 -10.17 -9.02
C ILE A 208 -10.05 -10.25 -10.48
N PRO A 209 -10.68 -9.20 -11.04
CA PRO A 209 -11.06 -9.19 -12.45
C PRO A 209 -9.83 -9.39 -13.35
N GLN A 210 -9.98 -10.18 -14.42
CA GLN A 210 -8.92 -10.51 -15.41
C GLN A 210 -7.75 -11.35 -14.88
N ASP A 211 -7.55 -11.44 -13.57
CA ASP A 211 -6.53 -12.28 -12.93
C ASP A 211 -7.14 -13.49 -12.24
N HIS A 212 -6.56 -14.67 -12.46
CA HIS A 212 -6.99 -15.93 -11.84
C HIS A 212 -6.52 -16.08 -10.38
N LEU A 213 -6.72 -15.03 -9.58
CA LEU A 213 -6.19 -14.84 -8.24
C LEU A 213 -7.31 -14.64 -7.20
N PHE A 214 -6.92 -14.77 -5.93
CA PHE A 214 -7.80 -14.66 -4.77
C PHE A 214 -7.10 -13.91 -3.63
N HIS A 215 -7.88 -13.34 -2.72
CA HIS A 215 -7.32 -12.66 -1.54
C HIS A 215 -7.00 -13.66 -0.44
N ALA A 216 -5.71 -13.80 -0.08
CA ALA A 216 -5.29 -14.69 1.00
C ALA A 216 -3.97 -14.25 1.63
N TYR A 217 -3.74 -14.74 2.84
CA TYR A 217 -2.45 -14.69 3.53
C TYR A 217 -2.05 -16.12 3.87
N TYR A 218 -0.77 -16.43 3.74
CA TYR A 218 -0.25 -17.76 4.02
C TYR A 218 0.96 -17.66 4.93
N ALA A 219 0.98 -18.43 6.02
CA ALA A 219 2.11 -18.53 6.92
C ALA A 219 2.65 -19.96 6.85
N GLU A 220 3.94 -20.08 6.55
CA GLU A 220 4.69 -21.35 6.49
C GLU A 220 5.85 -21.33 7.45
#